data_AF-A0A2E2ZBQ6-F1
#
_entry.id   AF-A0A2E2ZBQ6-F1
#
_cell.length_a   1.000
_cell.length_b   1.000
_cell.length_c   1.000
_cell.angle_alpha   90.00
_cell.angle_beta   90.00
_cell.angle_gamma   90.00
#
_symmetry.space_group_name_H-M   'P 1'
#
loop_
_entity.id
_entity.type
_entity.pdbx_description
1 polymer ?
#
loop_
_entity_poly.entity_id
_entity_poly.type
_entity_poly.pdbx_seq_one_letter_code
_entity_poly.pdbx_strand_id
1 'polypeptide(L)'
;MTDKLKDLIEESKEDIQINFLELINELNRIPTQVGKWLTYHQVQRQKMILIETDYKKMVALKTKFYMGKMDDDEREKYGWPLEGTKVLKTDLHMWLDSDDELIKEKHKYKMQEQIVSFIETTINSIQDKKWSIKNYIEWKKWTEGG
;
A
#
# COMPACT_ATOMS: atom_id res chain seq x y z
N MET A 1 -7.85 5.92 -10.05
CA MET A 1 -7.06 4.69 -9.89
C MET A 1 -5.76 4.90 -10.63
N THR A 2 -4.62 4.91 -9.92
CA THR A 2 -3.29 5.08 -10.50
C THR A 2 -3.02 3.97 -11.52
N ASP A 3 -2.34 4.30 -12.62
CA ASP A 3 -2.06 3.33 -13.69
C ASP A 3 -1.32 2.10 -13.15
N LYS A 4 -0.40 2.29 -12.20
CA LYS A 4 0.33 1.19 -11.56
C LYS A 4 -0.56 0.17 -10.83
N LEU A 5 -1.61 0.61 -10.14
CA LEU A 5 -2.50 -0.32 -9.43
C LEU A 5 -3.36 -1.10 -10.43
N LYS A 6 -3.79 -0.47 -11.53
CA LYS A 6 -4.49 -1.18 -12.61
C LYS A 6 -3.64 -2.28 -13.22
N ASP A 7 -2.37 -1.97 -13.51
CA ASP A 7 -1.44 -2.94 -14.09
C ASP A 7 -1.26 -4.15 -13.17
N LEU A 8 -1.05 -3.91 -11.88
CA LEU A 8 -0.93 -4.98 -10.88
C LEU A 8 -2.22 -5.81 -10.79
N ILE A 9 -3.39 -5.17 -10.83
CA ILE A 9 -4.68 -5.89 -10.81
C ILE A 9 -4.80 -6.81 -12.02
N GLU A 10 -4.47 -6.33 -13.21
CA GLU A 10 -4.57 -7.14 -14.42
C GLU A 10 -3.61 -8.33 -14.39
N GLU A 11 -2.34 -8.07 -14.06
CA GLU A 11 -1.32 -9.12 -13.92
C GLU A 11 -1.70 -10.17 -12.85
N SER A 12 -2.31 -9.73 -11.75
CA SER A 12 -2.75 -10.65 -10.68
C SER A 12 -3.80 -11.64 -11.15
N LYS A 13 -4.72 -11.24 -12.04
CA LYS A 13 -5.81 -12.11 -12.52
C LYS A 13 -5.26 -13.32 -13.24
N GLU A 14 -4.24 -13.11 -14.05
CA GLU A 14 -3.55 -14.17 -14.78
C GLU A 14 -2.81 -15.10 -13.82
N ASP A 15 -2.11 -14.54 -12.83
CA ASP A 15 -1.28 -15.32 -11.91
C ASP A 15 -2.09 -16.18 -10.92
N ILE A 16 -3.23 -15.70 -10.45
CA ILE A 16 -4.08 -16.41 -9.49
C ILE A 16 -4.98 -17.46 -10.14
N GLN A 17 -5.18 -17.40 -11.46
CA GLN A 17 -6.00 -18.36 -12.18
C GLN A 17 -5.41 -19.78 -12.07
N ILE A 18 -6.28 -20.77 -11.93
CA ILE A 18 -5.90 -22.19 -11.92
C ILE A 18 -6.19 -22.82 -13.27
N ASN A 19 -5.15 -23.32 -13.94
CA ASN A 19 -5.31 -24.22 -15.07
C ASN A 19 -5.42 -25.67 -14.60
N PHE A 20 -6.66 -26.19 -14.53
CA PHE A 20 -6.93 -27.56 -14.09
C PHE A 20 -6.41 -28.65 -15.05
N LEU A 21 -6.05 -28.31 -16.28
CA LEU A 21 -5.46 -29.26 -17.24
C LEU A 21 -3.96 -29.48 -17.00
N GLU A 22 -3.28 -28.55 -16.33
CA GLU A 22 -1.83 -28.56 -16.15
C GLU A 22 -1.39 -28.33 -14.68
N LEU A 23 -2.05 -28.99 -13.74
CA LEU A 23 -1.86 -28.76 -12.29
C LEU A 23 -0.41 -28.89 -11.79
N ILE A 24 0.37 -29.82 -12.35
CA ILE A 24 1.80 -29.98 -11.98
C ILE A 24 2.62 -28.77 -12.44
N ASN A 25 2.37 -28.29 -13.66
CA ASN A 25 3.04 -27.09 -14.17
C ASN A 25 2.64 -25.86 -13.35
N GLU A 26 1.36 -25.74 -12.97
CA GLU A 26 0.89 -24.69 -12.06
C GLU A 26 1.62 -24.72 -10.71
N LEU A 27 1.73 -25.87 -10.07
CA LEU A 27 2.48 -26.01 -8.80
C LEU A 27 3.95 -25.59 -8.94
N ASN A 28 4.59 -25.94 -10.07
CA ASN A 28 5.98 -25.57 -10.34
C ASN A 28 6.16 -24.05 -10.58
N ARG A 29 5.13 -23.35 -11.08
CA ARG A 29 5.16 -21.90 -11.33
C ARG A 29 4.96 -21.06 -10.06
N ILE A 30 4.27 -21.59 -9.06
CA ILE A 30 3.94 -20.86 -7.82
C ILE A 30 5.15 -20.22 -7.13
N PRO A 31 6.28 -20.92 -6.90
CA PRO A 31 7.46 -20.30 -6.28
C PRO A 31 7.99 -19.09 -7.07
N THR A 32 7.98 -19.18 -8.40
CA THR A 32 8.39 -18.08 -9.30
C THR A 32 7.42 -16.91 -9.21
N GLN A 33 6.11 -17.17 -9.20
CA GLN A 33 5.09 -16.13 -9.03
C GLN A 33 5.22 -15.44 -7.67
N VAL A 34 5.35 -16.20 -6.58
CA VAL A 34 5.57 -15.63 -5.23
C VAL A 34 6.85 -14.79 -5.20
N GLY A 35 7.95 -15.25 -5.79
CA GLY A 35 9.20 -14.47 -5.89
C GLY A 35 9.03 -13.14 -6.64
N LYS A 36 8.27 -13.15 -7.74
CA LYS A 36 7.93 -11.93 -8.50
C LYS A 36 7.16 -10.94 -7.63
N TRP A 37 6.09 -11.38 -6.98
CA TRP A 37 5.25 -10.51 -6.14
C TRP A 37 5.96 -10.03 -4.87
N LEU A 38 6.84 -10.84 -4.28
CA LEU A 38 7.73 -10.40 -3.18
C LEU A 38 8.71 -9.31 -3.64
N THR A 39 9.22 -9.39 -4.87
CA THR A 39 10.07 -8.34 -5.43
C THR A 39 9.30 -7.04 -5.58
N TYR A 40 8.07 -7.10 -6.09
CA TYR A 40 7.20 -5.92 -6.15
C TYR A 40 6.89 -5.37 -4.77
N HIS A 41 6.60 -6.24 -3.80
CA HIS A 41 6.35 -5.85 -2.42
C HIS A 41 7.50 -5.05 -1.85
N GLN A 42 8.72 -5.57 -1.93
CA GLN A 42 9.90 -4.92 -1.36
C GLN A 42 10.10 -3.50 -1.91
N VAL A 43 10.01 -3.34 -3.24
CA VAL A 43 10.16 -2.04 -3.91
C VAL A 43 9.06 -1.07 -3.48
N GLN A 44 7.80 -1.51 -3.51
CA GLN A 44 6.67 -0.64 -3.17
C GLN A 44 6.62 -0.32 -1.68
N ARG A 45 7.06 -1.23 -0.81
CA ARG A 45 7.15 -1.03 0.64
C ARG A 45 8.22 -0.01 1.01
N GLN A 46 9.41 -0.09 0.40
CA GLN A 46 10.45 0.91 0.59
C GLN A 46 9.96 2.31 0.20
N LYS A 47 9.29 2.42 -0.95
CA LYS A 47 8.68 3.68 -1.39
C LYS A 47 7.62 4.19 -0.40
N MET A 48 6.79 3.30 0.15
CA MET A 48 5.78 3.65 1.15
C MET A 48 6.41 4.24 2.41
N ILE A 49 7.49 3.64 2.91
CA ILE A 49 8.20 4.10 4.12
C ILE A 49 8.72 5.54 3.95
N LEU A 50 9.26 5.86 2.77
CA LEU A 50 9.73 7.22 2.48
C LEU A 50 8.58 8.22 2.48
N ILE A 51 7.49 7.91 1.76
CA ILE A 51 6.31 8.79 1.68
C ILE A 51 5.65 8.95 3.07
N GLU A 52 5.55 7.88 3.85
CA GLU A 52 5.02 7.92 5.22
C GLU A 52 5.87 8.83 6.11
N THR A 53 7.20 8.74 5.99
CA THR A 53 8.13 9.57 6.75
C THR A 53 7.97 11.04 6.39
N ASP A 54 7.85 11.37 5.12
CA ASP A 54 7.68 12.75 4.65
C ASP A 54 6.31 13.31 5.06
N TYR A 55 5.25 12.51 4.98
CA TYR A 55 3.93 12.87 5.51
C TYR A 55 3.99 13.17 7.01
N LYS A 56 4.63 12.30 7.82
CA LYS A 56 4.79 12.52 9.28
C LYS A 56 5.58 13.78 9.60
N LYS A 57 6.64 14.08 8.83
CA LYS A 57 7.40 15.34 8.97
C LYS A 57 6.51 16.55 8.68
N MET A 58 5.71 16.51 7.61
CA MET A 58 4.79 17.60 7.28
C MET A 58 3.73 17.80 8.37
N VAL A 59 3.18 16.71 8.93
CA VAL A 59 2.22 16.78 10.06
C VAL A 59 2.86 17.50 11.26
N ALA A 60 4.11 17.18 11.58
CA ALA A 60 4.82 17.83 12.68
C ALA A 60 5.06 19.31 12.41
N LEU A 61 5.46 19.68 11.18
CA LEU A 61 5.68 21.08 10.78
C LEU A 61 4.39 21.89 10.83
N LYS A 62 3.29 21.38 10.24
CA LYS A 62 1.99 22.03 10.28
C LYS A 62 1.42 22.10 11.70
N THR A 63 1.69 21.10 12.53
CA THR A 63 1.36 21.18 13.98
C THR A 63 2.10 22.32 14.66
N LYS A 64 3.41 22.48 14.38
CA LYS A 64 4.22 23.59 14.91
C LYS A 64 3.67 24.94 14.43
N PHE A 65 3.29 25.03 13.16
CA PHE A 65 2.65 26.19 12.55
C PHE A 65 1.34 26.54 13.26
N TYR A 66 0.31 25.69 13.20
CA TYR A 66 -1.02 25.93 13.78
C TYR A 66 -1.00 26.20 15.30
N MET A 67 -0.03 25.66 16.03
CA MET A 67 0.15 25.95 17.46
C MET A 67 0.82 27.30 17.74
N GLY A 68 1.18 28.08 16.72
CA GLY A 68 1.93 29.34 16.84
C GLY A 68 3.34 29.15 17.42
N LYS A 69 3.97 28.00 17.16
CA LYS A 69 5.32 27.65 17.65
C LYS A 69 6.39 27.73 16.58
N MET A 70 6.00 28.00 15.33
CA MET A 70 6.89 28.17 14.19
C MET A 70 7.44 29.60 14.19
N ASP A 71 8.75 29.74 13.97
CA ASP A 71 9.38 31.07 13.88
C ASP A 71 9.12 31.71 12.51
N ASP A 72 9.40 33.02 12.41
CA ASP A 72 9.13 33.80 11.21
C ASP A 72 9.97 33.31 10.01
N ASP A 73 11.24 32.97 10.24
CA ASP A 73 12.18 32.49 9.22
C ASP A 73 11.75 31.13 8.61
N GLU A 74 11.33 30.17 9.44
CA GLU A 74 10.80 28.89 9.00
C GLU A 74 9.51 29.07 8.20
N ARG A 75 8.61 29.92 8.70
CA ARG A 75 7.32 30.19 8.04
C ARG A 75 7.55 30.80 6.65
N GLU A 76 8.43 31.79 6.55
CA GLU A 76 8.79 32.43 5.28
C GLU A 76 9.42 31.44 4.31
N LYS A 77 10.27 30.53 4.79
CA LYS A 77 10.85 29.45 3.97
C LYS A 77 9.80 28.56 3.31
N TYR A 78 8.70 28.27 4.00
CA TYR A 78 7.59 27.48 3.45
C TYR A 78 6.52 28.33 2.75
N GLY A 79 6.66 29.66 2.76
CA GLY A 79 5.67 30.58 2.18
C GLY A 79 4.32 30.57 2.91
N TRP A 80 4.31 30.19 4.19
CA TRP A 80 3.07 30.14 4.97
C TRP A 80 2.69 31.52 5.51
N PRO A 81 1.39 31.88 5.54
CA PRO A 81 0.96 33.20 5.99
C PRO A 81 1.14 33.34 7.49
N LEU A 82 1.33 34.58 7.97
CA LEU A 82 1.41 34.87 9.39
C LEU A 82 0.07 34.52 10.05
N GLU A 83 0.10 33.56 10.97
CA GLU A 83 -1.12 33.06 11.59
C GLU A 83 -1.55 34.03 12.71
N GLY A 84 -2.65 34.74 12.49
CA GLY A 84 -3.15 35.75 13.44
C GLY A 84 -3.75 35.17 14.73
N THR A 85 -4.12 33.88 14.73
CA THR A 85 -4.74 33.22 15.88
C THR A 85 -4.23 31.80 16.03
N LYS A 86 -3.57 31.54 17.16
CA LYS A 86 -3.14 30.20 17.56
C LYS A 86 -4.33 29.24 17.68
N VAL A 87 -4.24 28.10 17.03
CA VAL A 87 -5.22 27.02 17.13
C VAL A 87 -5.11 26.31 18.49
N LEU A 88 -6.25 26.02 19.11
CA LEU A 88 -6.31 25.25 20.35
C LEU A 88 -5.99 23.78 20.09
N LYS A 89 -5.38 23.11 21.08
CA LYS A 89 -5.04 21.68 20.96
C LYS A 89 -6.25 20.79 20.67
N THR A 90 -7.44 21.18 21.15
CA THR A 90 -8.71 20.48 20.89
C THR A 90 -9.13 20.54 19.43
N ASP A 91 -8.83 21.64 18.76
CA ASP A 91 -9.31 21.92 17.39
C ASP A 91 -8.24 21.57 16.35
N LEU A 92 -6.99 21.36 16.78
CA LEU A 92 -5.85 21.10 15.91
C LEU A 92 -6.10 19.99 14.89
N HIS A 93 -6.77 18.90 15.27
CA HIS A 93 -6.98 17.79 14.36
C HIS A 93 -7.85 18.19 13.15
N MET A 94 -8.88 19.01 13.38
CA MET A 94 -9.76 19.54 12.32
C MET A 94 -8.96 20.39 11.32
N TRP A 95 -8.02 21.21 11.80
CA TRP A 95 -7.17 22.04 10.95
C TRP A 95 -6.13 21.22 10.18
N LEU A 96 -5.48 20.25 10.83
CA LEU A 96 -4.53 19.36 10.16
C LEU A 96 -5.20 18.47 9.08
N ASP A 97 -6.42 18.01 9.34
CA ASP A 97 -7.16 17.19 8.36
C ASP A 97 -7.75 18.00 7.20
N SER A 98 -7.86 19.33 7.35
CA SER A 98 -8.34 20.25 6.30
C SER A 98 -7.21 21.00 5.57
N ASP A 99 -5.95 20.84 5.99
CA ASP A 99 -4.80 21.47 5.33
C ASP A 99 -4.49 20.78 3.98
N ASP A 100 -4.53 21.55 2.90
CA ASP A 100 -4.38 21.04 1.53
C ASP A 100 -3.03 20.36 1.26
N GLU A 101 -1.94 20.86 1.86
CA GLU A 101 -0.61 20.25 1.71
C GLU A 101 -0.56 18.89 2.42
N LEU A 102 -1.11 18.80 3.64
CA LEU A 102 -1.22 17.55 4.36
C LEU A 102 -2.12 16.55 3.66
N ILE A 103 -3.29 16.98 3.18
CA ILE A 103 -4.22 16.15 2.43
C ILE A 103 -3.50 15.55 1.21
N LYS A 104 -2.73 16.35 0.47
CA LYS A 104 -1.96 15.90 -0.69
C LYS A 104 -0.92 14.83 -0.32
N GLU A 105 -0.15 15.03 0.73
CA GLU A 105 0.83 14.03 1.18
C GLU A 105 0.17 12.77 1.74
N LYS A 106 -0.93 12.93 2.50
CA LYS A 106 -1.76 11.82 3.02
C LYS A 106 -2.32 10.98 1.88
N HIS A 107 -2.80 11.60 0.81
CA HIS A 107 -3.29 10.89 -0.37
C HIS A 107 -2.20 10.09 -1.07
N LYS A 108 -0.98 10.64 -1.23
CA LYS A 108 0.16 9.89 -1.77
C LYS A 108 0.49 8.69 -0.90
N TYR A 109 0.54 8.88 0.42
CA TYR A 109 0.79 7.80 1.38
C TYR A 109 -0.28 6.71 1.27
N LYS A 110 -1.56 7.07 1.33
CA LYS A 110 -2.68 6.13 1.26
C LYS A 110 -2.77 5.38 -0.06
N MET A 111 -2.45 6.03 -1.18
CA MET A 111 -2.37 5.34 -2.47
C MET A 111 -1.26 4.29 -2.49
N GLN A 112 -0.09 4.63 -1.95
CA GLN A 112 1.03 3.70 -1.88
C GLN A 112 0.74 2.53 -0.91
N GLU A 113 0.07 2.82 0.21
CA GLU A 113 -0.43 1.82 1.17
C GLU A 113 -1.40 0.83 0.51
N GLN A 114 -2.33 1.32 -0.32
CA GLN A 114 -3.23 0.46 -1.10
C GLN A 114 -2.48 -0.46 -2.06
N ILE A 115 -1.45 0.03 -2.75
CA ILE A 115 -0.62 -0.78 -3.65
C ILE A 115 0.10 -1.90 -2.90
N VAL A 116 0.73 -1.58 -1.77
CA VAL A 116 1.44 -2.56 -0.94
C VAL A 116 0.47 -3.61 -0.40
N SER A 117 -0.68 -3.18 0.14
CA SER A 117 -1.70 -4.09 0.65
C SER A 117 -2.24 -5.03 -0.44
N PHE A 118 -2.48 -4.52 -1.65
CA PHE A 118 -2.92 -5.34 -2.78
C PHE A 118 -1.88 -6.43 -3.15
N ILE A 119 -0.59 -6.07 -3.15
CA ILE A 119 0.49 -7.03 -3.40
C ILE A 119 0.52 -8.11 -2.31
N GLU A 120 0.38 -7.74 -1.03
CA GLU A 120 0.31 -8.70 0.08
C GLU A 120 -0.87 -9.66 -0.07
N THR A 121 -2.06 -9.15 -0.41
CA THR A 121 -3.23 -9.98 -0.71
C THR A 121 -2.97 -10.92 -1.88
N THR A 122 -2.32 -10.46 -2.93
CA THR A 122 -2.03 -11.29 -4.11
C THR A 122 -1.05 -12.41 -3.80
N ILE A 123 -0.02 -12.15 -2.98
CA ILE A 123 0.90 -13.19 -2.49
C ILE A 123 0.13 -14.28 -1.75
N ASN A 124 -0.79 -13.89 -0.87
CA ASN A 124 -1.64 -14.84 -0.13
C ASN A 124 -2.54 -15.64 -1.08
N SER A 125 -3.17 -14.99 -2.07
CA SER A 125 -4.00 -15.69 -3.06
C SER A 125 -3.20 -16.71 -3.89
N ILE A 126 -1.94 -16.42 -4.24
CA ILE A 126 -1.05 -17.37 -4.92
C ILE A 126 -0.68 -18.54 -3.99
N GLN A 127 -0.54 -18.31 -2.69
CA GLN A 127 -0.32 -19.38 -1.71
C GLN A 127 -1.58 -20.23 -1.53
N ASP A 128 -2.76 -19.61 -1.46
CA ASP A 128 -4.05 -20.31 -1.40
C ASP A 128 -4.26 -21.17 -2.64
N LYS A 129 -3.88 -20.67 -3.83
CA LYS A 129 -3.86 -21.44 -5.08
C LYS A 129 -3.11 -22.77 -4.92
N LYS A 130 -1.94 -22.76 -4.28
CA LYS A 130 -1.14 -23.97 -4.01
C LYS A 130 -1.94 -25.00 -3.20
N TRP A 131 -2.67 -24.53 -2.19
CA TRP A 131 -3.48 -25.38 -1.33
C TRP A 131 -4.70 -25.93 -2.07
N SER A 132 -5.40 -25.08 -2.85
CA SER A 132 -6.51 -25.50 -3.70
C SER A 132 -6.10 -26.60 -4.69
N ILE A 133 -4.94 -26.45 -5.36
CA ILE A 133 -4.44 -27.46 -6.30
C ILE A 133 -4.13 -28.78 -5.56
N LYS A 134 -3.47 -28.73 -4.40
CA LYS A 134 -3.18 -29.93 -3.61
C LYS A 134 -4.45 -30.67 -3.20
N ASN A 135 -5.43 -29.96 -2.66
CA ASN A 135 -6.70 -30.53 -2.27
C ASN A 135 -7.45 -31.14 -3.46
N TYR A 136 -7.41 -30.47 -4.61
CA TYR A 136 -8.03 -31.01 -5.83
C TYR A 136 -7.36 -32.32 -6.27
N ILE A 137 -6.04 -32.40 -6.22
CA ILE A 137 -5.29 -33.64 -6.52
C ILE A 137 -5.65 -34.74 -5.52
N GLU A 138 -5.74 -34.43 -4.23
CA GLU A 138 -6.13 -35.37 -3.18
C GLU A 138 -7.57 -35.88 -3.37
N TRP A 139 -8.51 -34.96 -3.64
CA TRP A 139 -9.89 -35.29 -3.96
C TRP A 139 -9.98 -36.21 -5.18
N LYS A 140 -9.24 -35.90 -6.25
CA LYS A 140 -9.23 -36.71 -7.47
C LYS A 140 -8.71 -38.13 -7.20
N LYS A 141 -7.61 -38.27 -6.45
CA LYS A 141 -7.08 -39.57 -6.01
C LYS A 141 -8.13 -40.35 -5.20
N TRP A 142 -8.80 -39.70 -4.27
CA TRP A 142 -9.86 -40.32 -3.47
C TRP A 142 -11.03 -40.81 -4.32
N THR A 143 -11.46 -40.02 -5.32
CA THR A 143 -12.54 -40.42 -6.24
C THR A 143 -12.15 -41.52 -7.22
N GLU A 144 -10.88 -41.57 -7.64
CA GLU A 144 -10.39 -42.53 -8.65
C GLU A 144 -9.91 -43.87 -8.06
N GLY A 145 -9.90 -43.99 -6.72
CA GLY A 145 -9.63 -45.25 -6.03
C GLY A 145 -8.63 -45.07 -4.88
N GLY A 146 -9.18 -44.94 -3.66
CA GLY A 146 -8.40 -45.22 -2.45
C GLY A 146 -7.72 -46.59 -2.49
#